data_AF-A0A8S8YA38-F1
#
_entry.id   AF-A0A8S8YA38-F1
#
_cell.length_a   1.000
_cell.length_b   1.000
_cell.length_c   1.000
_cell.angle_alpha   90.00
_cell.angle_beta   90.00
_cell.angle_gamma   90.00
#
_symmetry.space_group_name_H-M   'P 1'
#
loop_
_entity.id
_entity.type
_entity.pdbx_description
1 polymer ?
#
loop_
_entity_poly.entity_id
_entity_poly.type
_entity_poly.pdbx_seq_one_letter_code
_entity_poly.pdbx_strand_id
1 'polypeptide(L)'
;MTSEHEDNEPTAPMGQLENRSLTEEMRTSYINYAMSVIIGRALPDARDGLKPVHRRVLYGMFEGGYTHEKKYSKSARSVGEVMGKYHPHGDSSIYETMVRMAQDFSLRYPLVDGQGNFGSIDGDPPAAMRYTESRLDRIAGHMLEDIRKDTVTFQPNFDDSEQEPTVLPSRLPNLLLNGSDGIAVGMATRIPPHNLTEVASAIHLHVERVLAGEVDADGRPIISIKEYMERVQGPDFPTGAKIHGIDGIEDMYRTGKGRFHVRSRCEVVEDGRSSSIVVHEIPYQVKKAAMLEHIADLVSKDAVVGIRDIRDESSKEGIRVVIEVKTNADPHAVLNQLYASSRLQESYSANMMAIVDGRPVLMTLPHMLHVHVAHREQVIERRAAHELEKARPGPTSSRAWCWRSSASTTWWLPARPAVAVTTSSRSSAVRKRLQALLRSPSPKRRPSPSLSVASTS
;
A
#
# COMPACT_ATOMS: atom_id res chain seq x y z
N MET A 1 24.76 -47.84 -66.29
CA MET A 1 24.59 -48.82 -65.19
C MET A 1 25.66 -48.44 -64.18
N THR A 2 25.38 -47.77 -63.09
CA THR A 2 24.36 -48.06 -62.07
C THR A 2 23.79 -46.76 -61.49
N SER A 3 22.48 -46.75 -61.31
CA SER A 3 21.72 -45.79 -60.52
C SER A 3 21.93 -46.09 -59.04
N GLU A 4 22.35 -45.10 -58.25
CA GLU A 4 22.17 -45.12 -56.81
C GLU A 4 21.13 -44.06 -56.44
N HIS A 5 20.07 -44.55 -55.80
CA HIS A 5 18.94 -43.80 -55.30
C HIS A 5 19.38 -42.95 -54.11
N GLU A 6 19.22 -41.63 -54.20
CA GLU A 6 19.07 -40.80 -53.01
C GLU A 6 17.61 -40.90 -52.56
N ASP A 7 17.39 -41.64 -51.48
CA ASP A 7 16.12 -41.69 -50.77
C ASP A 7 15.81 -40.29 -50.22
N ASN A 8 14.91 -39.59 -50.90
CA ASN A 8 14.32 -38.35 -50.44
C ASN A 8 13.24 -38.69 -49.39
N GLU A 9 13.65 -38.85 -48.13
CA GLU A 9 12.69 -38.93 -47.02
C GLU A 9 11.82 -37.66 -47.02
N PRO A 10 10.48 -37.78 -46.97
CA PRO A 10 9.61 -36.63 -46.83
C PRO A 10 9.86 -36.03 -45.45
N THR A 11 10.57 -34.90 -45.42
CA THR A 11 10.64 -34.03 -44.24
C THR A 11 9.21 -33.76 -43.78
N ALA A 12 8.90 -34.17 -42.54
CA ALA A 12 7.64 -33.85 -41.89
C ALA A 12 7.35 -32.35 -42.06
N PRO A 13 6.10 -31.91 -42.28
CA PRO A 13 5.81 -30.50 -42.49
C PRO A 13 6.30 -29.73 -41.26
N MET A 14 7.43 -29.04 -41.39
CA MET A 14 7.88 -28.10 -40.39
C MET A 14 6.73 -27.11 -40.22
N GLY A 15 6.20 -27.02 -39.00
CA GLY A 15 5.15 -26.07 -38.67
C GLY A 15 5.51 -24.68 -39.19
N GLN A 16 4.50 -23.84 -39.45
CA GLN A 16 4.72 -22.49 -39.98
C GLN A 16 5.82 -21.76 -39.17
N LEU A 17 6.95 -21.51 -39.82
CA LEU A 17 8.06 -20.77 -39.25
C LEU A 17 7.75 -19.28 -39.35
N GLU A 18 7.42 -18.65 -38.22
CA GLU A 18 7.29 -17.19 -38.14
C GLU A 18 8.67 -16.55 -37.92
N ASN A 19 9.19 -15.87 -38.94
CA ASN A 19 10.36 -15.02 -38.77
C ASN A 19 9.98 -13.75 -38.00
N ARG A 20 10.64 -13.51 -36.86
CA ARG A 20 10.48 -12.28 -36.07
C ARG A 20 11.78 -11.50 -36.02
N SER A 21 11.68 -10.19 -36.17
CA SER A 21 12.82 -9.30 -35.94
C SER A 21 13.23 -9.37 -34.48
N LEU A 22 14.53 -9.60 -34.21
CA LEU A 22 15.07 -9.62 -32.85
C LEU A 22 14.70 -8.34 -32.09
N THR A 23 14.79 -7.18 -32.75
CA THR A 23 14.47 -5.88 -32.15
C THR A 23 13.00 -5.78 -31.75
N GLU A 24 12.08 -6.28 -32.60
CA GLU A 24 10.64 -6.24 -32.33
C GLU A 24 10.24 -7.20 -31.22
N GLU A 25 10.81 -8.41 -31.23
CA GLU A 25 10.57 -9.43 -30.20
C GLU A 25 11.12 -8.95 -28.85
N MET A 26 12.36 -8.46 -28.81
CA MET A 26 12.95 -7.89 -27.60
C MET A 26 12.14 -6.71 -27.05
N ARG A 27 11.68 -5.80 -27.91
CA ARG A 27 10.86 -4.65 -27.49
C ARG A 27 9.52 -5.12 -26.91
N THR A 28 8.85 -6.04 -27.58
CA THR A 28 7.53 -6.54 -27.18
C THR A 28 7.62 -7.31 -25.87
N SER A 29 8.54 -8.27 -25.80
CA SER A 29 8.79 -9.06 -24.59
C SER A 29 9.21 -8.18 -23.41
N TYR A 30 10.09 -7.18 -23.63
CA TYR A 30 10.49 -6.25 -22.58
C TYR A 30 9.33 -5.38 -22.08
N ILE A 31 8.51 -4.81 -22.97
CA ILE A 31 7.36 -3.97 -22.59
C ILE A 31 6.32 -4.80 -21.83
N ASN A 32 6.00 -6.01 -22.30
CA ASN A 32 5.04 -6.88 -21.64
C ASN A 32 5.52 -7.28 -20.23
N TYR A 33 6.78 -7.67 -20.11
CA TYR A 33 7.38 -7.96 -18.81
C TYR A 33 7.38 -6.73 -17.91
N ALA A 34 7.84 -5.57 -18.41
CA ALA A 34 7.90 -4.33 -17.63
C ALA A 34 6.51 -3.93 -17.11
N MET A 35 5.50 -3.92 -17.97
CA MET A 35 4.12 -3.57 -17.58
C MET A 35 3.55 -4.56 -16.56
N SER A 36 3.78 -5.86 -16.75
CA SER A 36 3.34 -6.88 -15.79
C SER A 36 3.98 -6.69 -14.41
N VAL A 37 5.26 -6.34 -14.34
CA VAL A 37 5.96 -6.12 -13.08
C VAL A 37 5.53 -4.81 -12.42
N ILE A 38 5.38 -3.74 -13.20
CA ILE A 38 5.00 -2.40 -12.69
C ILE A 38 3.59 -2.45 -12.09
N ILE A 39 2.60 -2.91 -12.86
CA ILE A 39 1.18 -2.85 -12.47
C ILE A 39 0.78 -4.11 -11.66
N GLY A 40 1.23 -5.28 -12.10
CA GLY A 40 0.80 -6.56 -11.55
C GLY A 40 1.55 -7.02 -10.30
N ARG A 41 2.60 -6.31 -9.87
CA ARG A 41 3.46 -6.80 -8.78
C ARG A 41 4.04 -5.73 -7.86
N ALA A 42 4.79 -4.77 -8.40
CA ALA A 42 5.75 -4.00 -7.62
C ALA A 42 5.18 -2.74 -6.97
N LEU A 43 4.26 -2.04 -7.65
CA LEU A 43 3.66 -0.80 -7.16
C LEU A 43 2.28 -1.04 -6.52
N PRO A 44 1.93 -0.29 -5.47
CA PRO A 44 0.60 -0.35 -4.87
C PRO A 44 -0.43 0.42 -5.71
N ASP A 45 -1.70 0.04 -5.63
CA ASP A 45 -2.81 0.90 -6.08
C ASP A 45 -2.97 2.07 -5.12
N ALA A 46 -3.13 3.29 -5.64
CA ALA A 46 -3.18 4.49 -4.82
C ALA A 46 -4.42 4.57 -3.91
N ARG A 47 -5.50 3.85 -4.25
CA ARG A 47 -6.79 3.91 -3.56
C ARG A 47 -6.80 3.11 -2.26
N ASP A 48 -6.28 1.88 -2.31
CA ASP A 48 -6.22 0.96 -1.17
C ASP A 48 -4.81 0.74 -0.60
N GLY A 49 -3.77 1.21 -1.29
CA GLY A 49 -2.38 1.07 -0.87
C GLY A 49 -1.84 -0.34 -0.96
N LEU A 50 -2.49 -1.25 -1.70
CA LEU A 50 -2.11 -2.65 -1.77
C LEU A 50 -1.52 -3.01 -3.13
N LYS A 51 -0.48 -3.84 -3.08
CA LYS A 51 -0.01 -4.61 -4.24
C LYS A 51 -0.97 -5.78 -4.49
N PRO A 52 -1.03 -6.33 -5.71
CA PRO A 52 -1.94 -7.43 -6.03
C PRO A 52 -1.84 -8.63 -5.08
N VAL A 53 -0.63 -9.04 -4.69
CA VAL A 53 -0.45 -10.14 -3.73
C VAL A 53 -1.01 -9.82 -2.34
N HIS A 54 -0.84 -8.59 -1.84
CA HIS A 54 -1.40 -8.19 -0.54
C HIS A 54 -2.94 -8.26 -0.59
N ARG A 55 -3.53 -7.71 -1.66
CA ARG A 55 -5.00 -7.68 -1.86
C ARG A 55 -5.58 -9.09 -1.93
N ARG A 56 -4.96 -9.96 -2.70
CA ARG A 56 -5.36 -11.37 -2.85
C ARG A 56 -5.26 -12.14 -1.54
N VAL A 57 -4.23 -11.89 -0.72
CA VAL A 57 -4.13 -12.49 0.62
C VAL A 57 -5.27 -12.03 1.52
N LEU A 58 -5.54 -10.73 1.61
CA LEU A 58 -6.64 -10.22 2.45
C LEU A 58 -8.00 -10.72 1.98
N TYR A 59 -8.26 -10.69 0.67
CA TYR A 59 -9.51 -11.16 0.09
C TYR A 59 -9.69 -12.68 0.22
N GLY A 60 -8.65 -13.47 -0.08
CA GLY A 60 -8.70 -14.92 0.08
C GLY A 60 -8.88 -15.35 1.53
N MET A 61 -8.25 -14.64 2.48
CA MET A 61 -8.49 -14.90 3.90
C MET A 61 -9.92 -14.52 4.33
N PHE A 62 -10.47 -13.45 3.78
CA PHE A 62 -11.85 -13.03 4.04
C PHE A 62 -12.88 -14.04 3.51
N GLU A 63 -12.72 -14.48 2.25
CA GLU A 63 -13.63 -15.45 1.62
C GLU A 63 -13.49 -16.85 2.25
N GLY A 64 -12.28 -17.24 2.66
CA GLY A 64 -12.05 -18.45 3.46
C GLY A 64 -12.61 -18.38 4.89
N GLY A 65 -13.13 -17.22 5.32
CA GLY A 65 -13.72 -17.03 6.65
C GLY A 65 -12.69 -16.91 7.78
N TYR A 66 -11.42 -16.61 7.48
CA TYR A 66 -10.35 -16.44 8.46
C TYR A 66 -10.33 -15.01 9.02
N THR A 67 -11.46 -14.56 9.56
CA THR A 67 -11.62 -13.21 10.13
C THR A 67 -11.19 -13.15 11.60
N HIS A 68 -10.97 -11.94 12.12
CA HIS A 68 -10.57 -11.70 13.51
C HIS A 68 -11.55 -12.29 14.55
N GLU A 69 -12.83 -12.48 14.19
CA GLU A 69 -13.86 -13.06 15.05
C GLU A 69 -13.73 -14.58 15.20
N LYS A 70 -12.99 -15.23 14.29
CA LYS A 70 -12.80 -16.67 14.28
C LYS A 70 -11.48 -17.05 14.95
N LYS A 71 -11.35 -18.35 15.26
CA LYS A 71 -10.11 -18.95 15.75
C LYS A 71 -9.03 -18.86 14.67
N TYR A 72 -7.77 -18.83 15.11
CA TYR A 72 -6.63 -18.95 14.21
C TYR A 72 -6.73 -20.23 13.37
N SER A 73 -6.31 -20.13 12.12
CA SER A 73 -6.25 -21.24 11.17
C SER A 73 -4.82 -21.43 10.72
N LYS A 74 -4.41 -22.68 10.44
CA LYS A 74 -3.06 -22.96 9.93
C LYS A 74 -2.75 -22.08 8.73
N SER A 75 -1.61 -21.41 8.75
CA SER A 75 -1.18 -20.49 7.69
C SER A 75 -1.19 -21.14 6.30
N ALA A 76 -0.83 -22.43 6.23
CA ALA A 76 -0.90 -23.22 5.01
C ALA A 76 -2.31 -23.27 4.35
N ARG A 77 -3.39 -23.17 5.14
CA ARG A 77 -4.76 -23.11 4.59
C ARG A 77 -5.03 -21.77 3.92
N SER A 78 -4.68 -20.67 4.58
CA SER A 78 -4.79 -19.32 4.01
C SER A 78 -3.96 -19.19 2.73
N VAL A 79 -2.73 -19.72 2.73
CA VAL A 79 -1.85 -19.72 1.55
C VAL A 79 -2.44 -20.58 0.43
N GLY A 80 -2.93 -21.78 0.73
CA GLY A 80 -3.55 -22.67 -0.25
C GLY A 80 -4.80 -22.06 -0.89
N GLU A 81 -5.64 -21.39 -0.11
CA GLU A 81 -6.83 -20.67 -0.60
C GLU A 81 -6.44 -19.58 -1.62
N VAL A 82 -5.44 -18.77 -1.28
CA VAL A 82 -4.98 -17.66 -2.12
C VAL A 82 -4.30 -18.18 -3.39
N MET A 83 -3.45 -19.20 -3.26
CA MET A 83 -2.74 -19.80 -4.39
C MET A 83 -3.70 -20.49 -5.36
N GLY A 84 -4.65 -21.27 -4.84
CA GLY A 84 -5.58 -22.04 -5.65
C GLY A 84 -6.59 -21.19 -6.41
N LYS A 85 -6.98 -20.03 -5.86
CA LYS A 85 -8.06 -19.21 -6.43
C LYS A 85 -7.62 -17.89 -7.05
N TYR A 86 -6.56 -17.24 -6.55
CA TYR A 86 -6.31 -15.84 -6.90
C TYR A 86 -4.88 -15.55 -7.34
N HIS A 87 -3.88 -16.24 -6.80
CA HIS A 87 -2.46 -15.89 -6.99
C HIS A 87 -1.66 -17.04 -7.61
N PRO A 88 -1.45 -17.05 -8.94
CA PRO A 88 -0.80 -18.14 -9.67
C PRO A 88 0.74 -18.09 -9.55
N HIS A 89 1.24 -17.95 -8.32
CA HIS A 89 2.68 -17.93 -8.00
C HIS A 89 2.96 -18.80 -6.78
N GLY A 90 4.25 -19.05 -6.52
CA GLY A 90 4.68 -19.96 -5.46
C GLY A 90 4.12 -19.61 -4.08
N ASP A 91 3.79 -20.65 -3.32
CA ASP A 91 3.31 -20.60 -1.93
C ASP A 91 4.23 -19.79 -1.02
N SER A 92 5.54 -19.87 -1.23
CA SER A 92 6.55 -19.09 -0.50
C SER A 92 6.30 -17.58 -0.59
N SER A 93 6.04 -17.06 -1.79
CA SER A 93 5.82 -15.61 -1.98
C SER A 93 4.54 -15.10 -1.30
N ILE A 94 3.50 -15.94 -1.27
CA ILE A 94 2.22 -15.66 -0.59
C ILE A 94 2.43 -15.72 0.93
N TYR A 95 3.15 -16.73 1.41
CA TYR A 95 3.44 -16.89 2.83
C TYR A 95 4.32 -15.76 3.36
N GLU A 96 5.39 -15.38 2.66
CA GLU A 96 6.24 -14.24 3.01
C GLU A 96 5.45 -12.93 3.05
N THR A 97 4.54 -12.74 2.09
CA THR A 97 3.62 -11.60 2.08
C THR A 97 2.74 -11.59 3.33
N MET A 98 2.11 -12.72 3.66
CA MET A 98 1.26 -12.85 4.84
C MET A 98 2.06 -12.65 6.14
N VAL A 99 3.28 -13.17 6.21
CA VAL A 99 4.18 -13.00 7.35
C VAL A 99 4.50 -11.54 7.55
N ARG A 100 4.90 -10.83 6.49
CA ARG A 100 5.21 -9.40 6.56
C ARG A 100 4.00 -8.58 7.01
N MET A 101 2.79 -8.97 6.62
CA MET A 101 1.56 -8.31 7.06
C MET A 101 1.19 -8.57 8.52
N ALA A 102 1.85 -9.53 9.19
CA ALA A 102 1.69 -9.83 10.61
C ALA A 102 2.80 -9.26 11.50
N GLN A 103 3.89 -8.77 10.91
CA GLN A 103 5.03 -8.22 11.65
C GLN A 103 4.78 -6.75 12.02
N ASP A 104 4.67 -6.47 13.31
CA ASP A 104 4.49 -5.12 13.86
C ASP A 104 5.69 -4.20 13.66
N PHE A 105 6.91 -4.74 13.56
CA PHE A 105 8.11 -3.98 13.18
C PHE A 105 8.20 -3.69 11.68
N SER A 106 7.40 -4.37 10.83
CA SER A 106 7.35 -4.13 9.39
C SER A 106 6.18 -3.25 8.97
N LEU A 107 5.00 -3.43 9.55
CA LEU A 107 3.82 -2.63 9.26
C LEU A 107 3.40 -1.84 10.50
N ARG A 108 3.14 -0.56 10.33
CA ARG A 108 2.65 0.30 11.41
C ARG A 108 1.30 -0.17 11.97
N TYR A 109 0.48 -0.74 11.09
CA TYR A 109 -0.81 -1.36 11.39
C TYR A 109 -0.88 -2.73 10.70
N PRO A 110 -0.48 -3.83 11.38
CA PRO A 110 -0.58 -5.18 10.85
C PRO A 110 -2.00 -5.50 10.36
N LEU A 111 -2.09 -6.16 9.21
CA LEU A 111 -3.37 -6.55 8.58
C LEU A 111 -3.67 -8.03 8.80
N VAL A 112 -2.70 -8.79 9.30
CA VAL A 112 -2.81 -10.20 9.65
C VAL A 112 -2.41 -10.34 11.11
N ASP A 113 -3.19 -11.13 11.85
CA ASP A 113 -2.90 -11.53 13.22
C ASP A 113 -2.34 -12.96 13.18
N GLY A 114 -1.10 -13.12 13.64
CA GLY A 114 -0.33 -14.36 13.54
C GLY A 114 -0.05 -14.99 14.91
N GLN A 115 -0.19 -16.31 14.99
CA GLN A 115 0.20 -17.12 16.15
C GLN A 115 1.36 -18.05 15.79
N GLY A 116 2.42 -18.00 16.61
CA GLY A 116 3.67 -18.74 16.39
C GLY A 116 4.82 -17.80 16.06
N ASN A 117 5.93 -18.34 15.54
CA ASN A 117 7.09 -17.54 15.15
C ASN A 117 6.90 -16.95 13.73
N PHE A 118 6.62 -15.66 13.66
CA PHE A 118 6.51 -14.88 12.42
C PHE A 118 7.78 -14.10 12.07
N GLY A 119 8.93 -14.48 12.66
CA GLY A 119 10.21 -13.79 12.52
C GLY A 119 10.41 -12.72 13.59
N SER A 120 11.60 -12.13 13.60
CA SER A 120 12.01 -11.14 14.61
C SER A 120 12.67 -9.92 13.97
N ILE A 121 12.79 -8.84 14.75
CA ILE A 121 13.54 -7.64 14.36
C ILE A 121 15.05 -7.89 14.22
N ASP A 122 15.55 -9.01 14.78
CA ASP A 122 16.92 -9.48 14.61
C ASP A 122 17.16 -10.05 13.21
N GLY A 123 16.09 -10.33 12.47
CA GLY A 123 16.15 -10.89 11.13
C GLY A 123 16.07 -12.42 11.12
N ASP A 124 15.64 -13.03 12.22
CA ASP A 124 15.34 -14.46 12.26
C ASP A 124 14.19 -14.77 11.29
N PRO A 125 14.30 -15.83 10.48
CA PRO A 125 13.24 -16.20 9.56
C PRO A 125 11.99 -16.66 10.32
N PRO A 126 10.79 -16.46 9.73
CA PRO A 126 9.57 -17.04 10.27
C PRO A 126 9.64 -18.57 10.27
N ALA A 127 8.90 -19.21 11.17
CA ALA A 127 8.67 -20.64 11.07
C ALA A 127 7.90 -20.96 9.78
N ALA A 128 8.06 -22.18 9.26
CA ALA A 128 7.32 -22.62 8.07
C ALA A 128 5.79 -22.57 8.28
N MET A 129 5.03 -22.34 7.20
CA MET A 129 3.57 -22.17 7.21
C MET A 129 2.76 -23.33 7.80
N ARG A 130 3.40 -24.50 8.01
CA ARG A 130 2.81 -25.66 8.70
C ARG A 130 2.75 -25.50 10.22
N TYR A 131 3.58 -24.63 10.80
CA TYR A 131 3.68 -24.40 12.24
C TYR A 131 2.93 -23.15 12.69
N THR A 132 2.88 -22.12 11.85
CA THR A 132 2.20 -20.87 12.16
C THR A 132 0.70 -20.96 11.89
N GLU A 133 -0.05 -20.12 12.59
CA GLU A 133 -1.48 -19.92 12.38
C GLU A 133 -1.75 -18.45 12.14
N SER A 134 -2.77 -18.13 11.35
CA SER A 134 -3.12 -16.76 11.00
C SER A 134 -4.63 -16.57 10.93
N ARG A 135 -5.03 -15.30 11.05
CA ARG A 135 -6.34 -14.76 10.71
C ARG A 135 -6.18 -13.29 10.32
N LEU A 136 -7.20 -12.67 9.75
CA LEU A 136 -7.19 -11.23 9.52
C LEU A 136 -7.16 -10.50 10.86
N ASP A 137 -6.34 -9.45 10.96
CA ASP A 137 -6.40 -8.56 12.10
C ASP A 137 -7.75 -7.82 12.13
N ARG A 138 -8.18 -7.37 13.31
CA ARG A 138 -9.39 -6.57 13.47
C ARG A 138 -9.38 -5.34 12.55
N ILE A 139 -8.24 -4.67 12.41
CA ILE A 139 -8.13 -3.46 11.58
C ILE A 139 -8.32 -3.76 10.08
N ALA A 140 -7.92 -4.95 9.62
CA ALA A 140 -8.10 -5.37 8.23
C ALA A 140 -9.57 -5.51 7.84
N GLY A 141 -10.48 -5.71 8.81
CA GLY A 141 -11.92 -5.68 8.58
C GLY A 141 -12.39 -4.37 7.92
N HIS A 142 -11.79 -3.24 8.28
CA HIS A 142 -12.10 -1.94 7.68
C HIS A 142 -11.60 -1.80 6.23
N MET A 143 -10.67 -2.65 5.79
CA MET A 143 -10.25 -2.69 4.39
C MET A 143 -11.31 -3.38 3.51
N LEU A 144 -12.03 -4.36 4.07
CA LEU A 144 -12.95 -5.25 3.35
C LEU A 144 -14.43 -4.94 3.61
N GLU A 145 -14.72 -4.00 4.52
CA GLU A 145 -16.08 -3.59 4.87
C GLU A 145 -16.90 -3.20 3.62
N ASP A 146 -18.15 -3.66 3.54
CA ASP A 146 -19.08 -3.45 2.42
C ASP A 146 -18.69 -4.09 1.07
N ILE A 147 -17.62 -4.91 0.98
CA ILE A 147 -17.17 -5.51 -0.29
C ILE A 147 -18.24 -6.34 -1.03
N ARG A 148 -19.21 -6.92 -0.29
CA ARG A 148 -20.33 -7.71 -0.83
C ARG A 148 -21.51 -6.87 -1.34
N LYS A 149 -21.41 -5.54 -1.31
CA LYS A 149 -22.49 -4.61 -1.68
C LYS A 149 -22.22 -3.87 -2.99
N ASP A 150 -21.55 -4.55 -3.93
CA ASP A 150 -21.17 -4.00 -5.24
C ASP A 150 -20.39 -2.66 -5.14
N THR A 151 -19.57 -2.51 -4.09
CA THR A 151 -18.86 -1.25 -3.84
C THR A 151 -17.61 -1.06 -4.67
N VAL A 152 -17.04 -2.16 -5.18
CA VAL A 152 -15.79 -2.17 -5.95
C VAL A 152 -15.93 -3.06 -7.17
N THR A 153 -15.11 -2.80 -8.18
CA THR A 153 -15.13 -3.58 -9.41
C THR A 153 -14.39 -4.91 -9.20
N PHE A 154 -15.05 -5.99 -9.59
CA PHE A 154 -14.47 -7.33 -9.66
C PHE A 154 -14.02 -7.65 -11.08
N GLN A 155 -13.06 -8.57 -11.19
CA GLN A 155 -12.60 -9.14 -12.44
C GLN A 155 -12.52 -10.67 -12.27
N PRO A 156 -12.62 -11.44 -13.38
CA PRO A 156 -12.28 -12.85 -13.35
C PRO A 156 -10.86 -13.07 -12.84
N ASN A 157 -10.64 -14.15 -12.11
CA ASN A 157 -9.33 -14.60 -11.70
C ASN A 157 -8.54 -15.20 -12.89
N PHE A 158 -7.36 -15.78 -12.63
CA PHE A 158 -6.45 -16.23 -13.68
C PHE A 158 -6.96 -17.43 -14.52
N ASP A 159 -7.96 -18.16 -14.04
CA ASP A 159 -8.57 -19.31 -14.72
C ASP A 159 -10.08 -19.13 -15.01
N ASP A 160 -10.58 -17.91 -14.87
CA ASP A 160 -11.99 -17.52 -15.04
C ASP A 160 -13.01 -18.30 -14.19
N SER A 161 -12.57 -19.03 -13.15
CA SER A 161 -13.45 -19.83 -12.28
C SER A 161 -14.04 -19.04 -11.11
N GLU A 162 -13.37 -17.97 -10.67
CA GLU A 162 -13.73 -17.14 -9.51
C GLU A 162 -13.64 -15.65 -9.86
N GLN A 163 -14.23 -14.80 -9.02
CA GLN A 163 -14.11 -13.34 -9.13
C GLN A 163 -13.17 -12.79 -8.05
N GLU A 164 -12.30 -11.85 -8.41
CA GLU A 164 -11.42 -11.13 -7.49
C GLU A 164 -11.61 -9.60 -7.57
N PRO A 165 -11.48 -8.87 -6.45
CA PRO A 165 -11.58 -7.42 -6.46
C PRO A 165 -10.33 -6.78 -7.07
N THR A 166 -10.54 -5.83 -7.99
CA THR A 166 -9.45 -5.01 -8.55
C THR A 166 -8.84 -4.05 -7.51
N VAL A 167 -9.65 -3.61 -6.55
CA VAL A 167 -9.33 -2.70 -5.44
C VAL A 167 -10.23 -3.05 -4.26
N LEU A 168 -9.77 -2.84 -3.02
CA LEU A 168 -10.62 -3.02 -1.83
C LEU A 168 -11.45 -1.77 -1.52
N PRO A 169 -12.59 -1.90 -0.81
CA PRO A 169 -13.34 -0.74 -0.32
C PRO A 169 -12.46 0.24 0.48
N SER A 170 -11.51 -0.29 1.26
CA SER A 170 -10.44 0.47 1.91
C SER A 170 -10.95 1.68 2.68
N ARG A 171 -11.70 1.47 3.76
CA ARG A 171 -12.14 2.58 4.64
C ARG A 171 -10.95 3.32 5.27
N LEU A 172 -9.82 2.64 5.40
CA LEU A 172 -8.57 3.21 5.90
C LEU A 172 -7.72 3.74 4.74
N PRO A 173 -7.00 4.87 4.93
CA PRO A 173 -6.03 5.41 3.97
C PRO A 173 -4.71 4.62 3.98
N ASN A 174 -4.79 3.30 3.76
CA ASN A 174 -3.73 2.34 4.05
C ASN A 174 -2.40 2.61 3.33
N LEU A 175 -2.41 3.23 2.14
CA LEU A 175 -1.19 3.62 1.43
C LEU A 175 -0.28 4.53 2.28
N LEU A 176 -0.85 5.49 3.00
CA LEU A 176 -0.10 6.37 3.89
C LEU A 176 0.16 5.71 5.25
N LEU A 177 -0.82 4.97 5.79
CA LEU A 177 -0.70 4.35 7.11
C LEU A 177 0.43 3.33 7.18
N ASN A 178 0.45 2.39 6.24
CA ASN A 178 1.41 1.29 6.22
C ASN A 178 2.58 1.52 5.27
N GLY A 179 2.49 2.54 4.42
CA GLY A 179 3.49 2.79 3.40
C GLY A 179 3.56 1.69 2.34
N SER A 180 4.55 1.76 1.49
CA SER A 180 4.86 0.73 0.50
C SER A 180 6.30 0.85 0.04
N ASP A 181 6.97 -0.28 -0.10
CA ASP A 181 8.32 -0.38 -0.63
C ASP A 181 8.32 -1.40 -1.76
N GLY A 182 8.85 -1.05 -2.93
CA GLY A 182 8.82 -1.93 -4.10
C GLY A 182 9.72 -1.46 -5.23
N ILE A 183 10.40 -2.42 -5.86
CA ILE A 183 11.27 -2.19 -7.02
C ILE A 183 10.57 -2.76 -8.24
N ALA A 184 10.33 -1.91 -9.24
CA ALA A 184 9.74 -2.28 -10.52
C ALA A 184 10.78 -2.13 -11.65
N VAL A 185 10.35 -2.26 -12.91
CA VAL A 185 11.25 -2.06 -14.06
C VAL A 185 11.39 -0.56 -14.33
N GLY A 186 12.60 -0.02 -14.13
CA GLY A 186 12.92 1.39 -14.38
C GLY A 186 12.36 2.38 -13.35
N MET A 187 11.73 1.90 -12.28
CA MET A 187 11.12 2.73 -11.24
C MET A 187 11.06 1.99 -9.90
N ALA A 188 10.85 2.73 -8.82
CA ALA A 188 10.68 2.19 -7.48
C ALA A 188 9.68 3.02 -6.70
N THR A 189 9.09 2.44 -5.65
CA THR A 189 8.28 3.14 -4.65
C THR A 189 8.89 2.93 -3.27
N ARG A 190 8.91 3.99 -2.48
CA ARG A 190 9.36 3.97 -1.09
C ARG A 190 8.58 5.03 -0.32
N ILE A 191 7.39 4.65 0.13
CA ILE A 191 6.45 5.47 0.89
C ILE A 191 6.57 5.06 2.36
N PRO A 192 6.93 5.99 3.27
CA PRO A 192 7.02 5.66 4.69
C PRO A 192 5.62 5.57 5.33
N PRO A 193 5.47 4.80 6.43
CA PRO A 193 4.24 4.72 7.22
C PRO A 193 3.96 6.02 7.98
N HIS A 194 2.69 6.23 8.35
CA HIS A 194 2.20 7.43 9.03
C HIS A 194 1.17 7.07 10.11
N ASN A 195 0.96 8.01 11.02
CA ASN A 195 0.00 7.85 12.11
C ASN A 195 -1.45 7.98 11.63
N LEU A 196 -2.32 7.06 12.06
CA LEU A 196 -3.73 7.03 11.71
C LEU A 196 -4.49 8.29 12.10
N THR A 197 -4.25 8.81 13.31
CA THR A 197 -4.95 10.01 13.80
C THR A 197 -4.57 11.24 13.00
N GLU A 198 -3.29 11.37 12.66
CA GLU A 198 -2.77 12.47 11.84
C GLU A 198 -3.33 12.40 10.41
N VAL A 199 -3.24 11.24 9.76
CA VAL A 199 -3.76 11.08 8.39
C VAL A 199 -5.27 11.28 8.36
N ALA A 200 -6.01 10.77 9.34
CA ALA A 200 -7.46 11.01 9.45
C ALA A 200 -7.77 12.51 9.64
N SER A 201 -6.97 13.23 10.42
CA SER A 201 -7.10 14.69 10.60
C SER A 201 -6.84 15.46 9.31
N ALA A 202 -5.85 15.05 8.51
CA ALA A 202 -5.61 15.64 7.18
C ALA A 202 -6.72 15.32 6.19
N ILE A 203 -7.27 14.10 6.20
CA ILE A 203 -8.45 13.75 5.39
C ILE A 203 -9.65 14.61 5.78
N HIS A 204 -9.87 14.82 7.08
CA HIS A 204 -10.96 15.66 7.56
C HIS A 204 -10.82 17.09 7.03
N LEU A 205 -9.64 17.70 7.18
CA LEU A 205 -9.33 19.01 6.59
C LEU A 205 -9.56 19.04 5.08
N HIS A 206 -9.09 18.01 4.36
CA HIS A 206 -9.27 17.87 2.91
C HIS A 206 -10.75 17.90 2.52
N VAL A 207 -11.58 17.09 3.20
CA VAL A 207 -13.01 17.00 2.95
C VAL A 207 -13.73 18.30 3.30
N GLU A 208 -13.38 18.95 4.42
CA GLU A 208 -13.97 20.24 4.81
C GLU A 208 -13.79 21.30 3.72
N ARG A 209 -12.60 21.41 3.13
CA ARG A 209 -12.33 22.38 2.05
C ARG A 209 -13.02 22.02 0.75
N VAL A 210 -13.14 20.72 0.44
CA VAL A 210 -13.97 20.27 -0.70
C VAL A 210 -15.43 20.69 -0.50
N LEU A 211 -15.99 20.49 0.69
CA LEU A 211 -17.38 20.87 1.01
C LEU A 211 -17.59 22.40 1.02
N ALA A 212 -16.56 23.18 1.36
CA ALA A 212 -16.58 24.64 1.26
C ALA A 212 -16.54 25.15 -0.19
N GLY A 213 -16.25 24.27 -1.17
CA GLY A 213 -16.12 24.63 -2.58
C GLY A 213 -14.78 25.28 -2.95
N GLU A 214 -13.79 25.20 -2.06
CA GLU A 214 -12.43 25.74 -2.27
C GLU A 214 -11.57 24.76 -3.07
N VAL A 215 -12.00 24.43 -4.29
CA VAL A 215 -11.38 23.41 -5.13
C VAL A 215 -10.77 23.97 -6.42
N ASP A 216 -9.74 23.30 -6.91
CA ASP A 216 -9.15 23.53 -8.22
C ASP A 216 -10.02 22.96 -9.36
N ALA A 217 -9.52 23.04 -10.59
CA ALA A 217 -10.23 22.57 -11.78
C ALA A 217 -10.48 21.04 -11.78
N ASP A 218 -9.66 20.28 -11.05
CA ASP A 218 -9.74 18.82 -10.94
C ASP A 218 -10.57 18.38 -9.71
N GLY A 219 -11.15 19.33 -8.95
CA GLY A 219 -11.92 19.05 -7.75
C GLY A 219 -11.07 18.81 -6.50
N ARG A 220 -9.76 19.10 -6.55
CA ARG A 220 -8.87 19.00 -5.39
C ARG A 220 -8.94 20.27 -4.56
N PRO A 221 -9.01 20.19 -3.23
CA PRO A 221 -9.03 21.37 -2.39
C PRO A 221 -7.70 22.14 -2.47
N ILE A 222 -7.78 23.46 -2.49
CA ILE A 222 -6.63 24.36 -2.52
C ILE A 222 -6.12 24.53 -1.08
N ILE A 223 -5.28 23.59 -0.63
CA ILE A 223 -4.66 23.59 0.71
C ILE A 223 -3.14 23.60 0.53
N SER A 224 -2.45 24.48 1.25
CA SER A 224 -0.99 24.52 1.23
C SER A 224 -0.38 23.28 1.90
N ILE A 225 0.84 22.91 1.52
CA ILE A 225 1.56 21.79 2.17
C ILE A 225 1.75 22.05 3.67
N LYS A 226 1.98 23.30 4.07
CA LYS A 226 2.14 23.68 5.47
C LYS A 226 0.88 23.42 6.29
N GLU A 227 -0.30 23.77 5.77
CA GLU A 227 -1.58 23.47 6.41
C GLU A 227 -1.83 21.96 6.55
N TYR A 228 -1.41 21.15 5.56
CA TYR A 228 -1.45 19.70 5.74
C TYR A 228 -0.47 19.22 6.82
N MET A 229 0.73 19.81 6.89
CA MET A 229 1.75 19.45 7.86
C MET A 229 1.40 19.81 9.31
N GLU A 230 0.49 20.77 9.51
CA GLU A 230 -0.12 21.02 10.82
C GLU A 230 -0.97 19.84 11.31
N ARG A 231 -1.44 18.98 10.39
CA ARG A 231 -2.22 17.78 10.70
C ARG A 231 -1.41 16.49 10.62
N VAL A 232 -0.47 16.41 9.67
CA VAL A 232 0.44 15.27 9.44
C VAL A 232 1.88 15.76 9.50
N GLN A 233 2.50 15.61 10.67
CA GLN A 233 3.81 16.22 10.93
C GLN A 233 4.94 15.52 10.18
N GLY A 234 4.78 14.22 9.93
CA GLY A 234 5.76 13.41 9.26
C GLY A 234 5.44 11.92 9.30
N PRO A 235 6.38 11.09 8.85
CA PRO A 235 6.31 9.65 9.02
C PRO A 235 6.26 9.20 10.50
N ASP A 236 5.56 8.10 10.76
CA ASP A 236 5.49 7.43 12.06
C ASP A 236 5.88 5.96 11.85
N PHE A 237 7.15 5.64 12.11
CA PHE A 237 7.69 4.31 11.86
C PHE A 237 7.30 3.32 12.97
N PRO A 238 6.99 2.05 12.62
CA PRO A 238 6.67 1.04 13.63
C PRO A 238 7.80 0.76 14.63
N THR A 239 9.06 1.01 14.23
CA THR A 239 10.24 0.81 15.08
C THR A 239 10.54 2.00 15.99
N GLY A 240 9.71 3.06 15.95
CA GLY A 240 9.96 4.32 16.64
C GLY A 240 11.09 5.11 15.98
N ALA A 241 12.14 5.36 16.75
CA ALA A 241 13.29 6.20 16.43
C ALA A 241 12.91 7.69 16.29
N LYS A 242 13.93 8.53 16.05
CA LYS A 242 13.79 9.98 15.89
C LYS A 242 14.07 10.37 14.45
N ILE A 243 13.19 11.15 13.86
CA ILE A 243 13.45 11.78 12.56
C ILE A 243 14.23 13.07 12.78
N HIS A 244 15.30 13.26 12.02
CA HIS A 244 16.17 14.43 12.10
C HIS A 244 16.13 15.19 10.77
N GLY A 245 15.61 16.42 10.82
CA GLY A 245 15.43 17.31 9.66
C GLY A 245 14.02 17.20 9.06
N ILE A 246 13.34 18.34 8.94
CA ILE A 246 11.96 18.44 8.43
C ILE A 246 11.89 18.80 6.94
N ASP A 247 12.92 19.46 6.40
CA ASP A 247 12.92 19.96 5.02
C ASP A 247 12.73 18.82 4.02
N GLY A 248 13.37 17.67 4.27
CA GLY A 248 13.21 16.47 3.47
C GLY A 248 11.81 15.86 3.52
N ILE A 249 11.06 16.08 4.60
CA ILE A 249 9.66 15.65 4.74
C ILE A 249 8.75 16.61 3.97
N GLU A 250 8.99 17.92 4.06
CA GLU A 250 8.25 18.91 3.27
C GLU A 250 8.44 18.67 1.76
N ASP A 251 9.68 18.44 1.32
CA ASP A 251 9.99 18.10 -0.07
C ASP A 251 9.29 16.82 -0.53
N MET A 252 9.28 15.79 0.33
CA MET A 252 8.54 14.55 0.08
C MET A 252 7.07 14.87 -0.14
N TYR A 253 6.39 15.55 0.78
CA TYR A 253 4.96 15.85 0.66
C TYR A 253 4.63 16.74 -0.54
N ARG A 254 5.51 17.68 -0.87
CA ARG A 254 5.31 18.64 -1.97
C ARG A 254 5.58 18.04 -3.35
N THR A 255 6.58 17.17 -3.48
CA THR A 255 7.08 16.72 -4.81
C THR A 255 6.95 15.23 -5.06
N GLY A 256 6.67 14.45 -4.01
CA GLY A 256 6.72 12.99 -4.05
C GLY A 256 8.10 12.41 -3.73
N LYS A 257 9.15 13.23 -3.60
CA LYS A 257 10.51 12.78 -3.29
C LYS A 257 11.12 13.62 -2.19
N GLY A 258 11.83 12.98 -1.28
CA GLY A 258 12.52 13.67 -0.20
C GLY A 258 13.49 12.76 0.52
N ARG A 259 14.44 13.35 1.24
CA ARG A 259 15.45 12.61 2.00
C ARG A 259 15.61 13.20 3.39
N PHE A 260 15.47 12.35 4.40
CA PHE A 260 15.64 12.72 5.80
C PHE A 260 16.35 11.61 6.56
N HIS A 261 16.87 11.92 7.75
CA HIS A 261 17.58 10.94 8.57
C HIS A 261 16.68 10.36 9.65
N VAL A 262 16.78 9.06 9.88
CA VAL A 262 16.13 8.34 10.98
C VAL A 262 17.22 7.86 11.91
N ARG A 263 17.18 8.33 13.16
CA ARG A 263 18.21 8.13 14.17
C ARG A 263 17.65 7.33 15.35
N SER A 264 18.37 6.33 15.79
CA SER A 264 18.04 5.52 16.97
C SER A 264 17.75 6.38 18.18
N ARG A 265 16.84 5.92 19.04
CA ARG A 265 16.62 6.55 20.34
C ARG A 265 17.64 5.98 21.32
N CYS A 266 18.70 6.73 21.56
CA CYS A 266 19.72 6.38 22.53
C CYS A 266 19.68 7.28 23.76
N GLU A 267 20.05 6.73 24.91
CA GLU A 267 20.22 7.43 26.18
C GLU A 267 21.64 7.18 26.70
N VAL A 268 22.29 8.22 27.21
CA VAL A 268 23.57 8.08 27.91
C VAL A 268 23.26 7.94 29.40
N VAL A 269 23.69 6.83 29.98
CA VAL A 269 23.51 6.52 31.40
C VAL A 269 24.87 6.50 32.07
N GLU A 270 25.03 7.31 33.10
CA GLU A 270 26.25 7.40 33.92
C GLU A 270 25.96 6.86 35.32
N ASP A 271 26.66 5.80 35.72
CA ASP A 271 26.58 5.21 37.05
C ASP A 271 27.97 5.22 37.71
N GLY A 272 28.22 6.27 38.50
CA GLY A 272 29.46 6.48 39.23
C GLY A 272 30.69 6.60 38.32
N ARG A 273 31.43 5.48 38.17
CA ARG A 273 32.65 5.41 37.34
C ARG A 273 32.43 4.79 35.97
N SER A 274 31.23 4.31 35.65
CA SER A 274 30.92 3.70 34.35
C SER A 274 29.88 4.52 33.60
N SER A 275 30.13 4.72 32.30
CA SER A 275 29.18 5.32 31.38
C SER A 275 28.76 4.30 30.33
N SER A 276 27.50 4.33 29.94
CA SER A 276 26.94 3.44 28.92
C SER A 276 25.98 4.20 28.01
N ILE A 277 25.87 3.73 26.77
CA ILE A 277 24.87 4.18 25.80
C ILE A 277 23.84 3.06 25.70
N VAL A 278 22.59 3.37 26.03
CA VAL A 278 21.46 2.44 25.96
C VAL A 278 20.62 2.78 24.73
N VAL A 279 20.48 1.83 23.81
CA VAL A 279 19.64 1.96 22.61
C VAL A 279 18.27 1.35 22.88
N HIS A 280 17.23 2.17 22.75
CA HIS A 280 15.83 1.79 23.01
C HIS A 280 15.01 1.55 21.74
N GLU A 281 15.35 2.23 20.64
CA GLU A 281 14.63 2.16 19.36
C GLU A 281 15.64 2.28 18.20
N ILE A 282 15.40 1.60 17.08
CA ILE A 282 16.31 1.56 15.92
C ILE A 282 15.63 2.08 14.63
N PRO A 283 16.39 2.49 13.60
CA PRO A 283 15.80 2.99 12.36
C PRO A 283 15.01 1.90 11.63
N TYR A 284 13.98 2.33 10.89
CA TYR A 284 13.11 1.43 10.14
C TYR A 284 13.87 0.62 9.09
N GLN A 285 13.51 -0.67 8.93
CA GLN A 285 14.17 -1.64 8.05
C GLN A 285 15.65 -1.96 8.39
N VAL A 286 16.13 -1.59 9.59
CA VAL A 286 17.42 -2.05 10.12
C VAL A 286 17.22 -3.36 10.88
N LYS A 287 18.04 -4.37 10.56
CA LYS A 287 18.10 -5.61 11.34
C LYS A 287 19.01 -5.41 12.55
N LYS A 288 18.52 -5.66 13.76
CA LYS A 288 19.26 -5.39 15.01
C LYS A 288 20.56 -6.19 15.09
N ALA A 289 20.53 -7.51 14.91
CA ALA A 289 21.73 -8.34 14.93
C ALA A 289 22.82 -7.85 13.96
N ALA A 290 22.48 -7.61 12.69
CA ALA A 290 23.42 -7.12 11.68
C ALA A 290 23.98 -5.71 12.00
N MET A 291 23.17 -4.86 12.65
CA MET A 291 23.64 -3.57 13.14
C MET A 291 24.70 -3.74 14.25
N LEU A 292 24.48 -4.66 15.20
CA LEU A 292 25.42 -4.93 16.28
C LEU A 292 26.72 -5.57 15.79
N GLU A 293 26.64 -6.52 14.85
CA GLU A 293 27.80 -7.09 14.18
C GLU A 293 28.64 -6.01 13.49
N HIS A 294 27.99 -5.07 12.80
CA HIS A 294 28.69 -3.95 12.17
C HIS A 294 29.34 -3.02 13.20
N ILE A 295 28.68 -2.72 14.33
CA ILE A 295 29.29 -1.92 15.39
C ILE A 295 30.52 -2.64 15.96
N ALA A 296 30.45 -3.95 16.21
CA ALA A 296 31.58 -4.74 16.69
C ALA A 296 32.75 -4.72 15.71
N ASP A 297 32.48 -4.81 14.40
CA ASP A 297 33.50 -4.68 13.36
C ASP A 297 34.16 -3.30 13.36
N LEU A 298 33.38 -2.21 13.50
CA LEU A 298 33.90 -0.84 13.61
C LEU A 298 34.80 -0.64 14.83
N VAL A 299 34.47 -1.27 15.96
CA VAL A 299 35.31 -1.25 17.17
C VAL A 299 36.59 -2.05 16.95
N SER A 300 36.51 -3.22 16.32
CA SER A 300 37.69 -4.07 16.06
C SER A 300 38.71 -3.43 15.12
N LYS A 301 38.25 -2.56 14.22
CA LYS A 301 39.06 -1.82 13.24
C LYS A 301 39.50 -0.44 13.73
N ASP A 302 39.27 -0.13 15.01
CA ASP A 302 39.54 1.19 15.61
C ASP A 302 38.87 2.37 14.87
N ALA A 303 37.81 2.10 14.08
CA ALA A 303 37.03 3.13 13.40
C ALA A 303 36.08 3.86 14.35
N VAL A 304 35.65 3.19 15.42
CA VAL A 304 34.94 3.77 16.56
C VAL A 304 35.72 3.45 17.82
N VAL A 305 36.25 4.48 18.49
CA VAL A 305 37.08 4.33 19.68
C VAL A 305 36.28 4.70 20.93
N GLY A 306 36.55 4.00 22.03
CA GLY A 306 35.95 4.31 23.33
C GLY A 306 34.86 3.33 23.78
N ILE A 307 34.56 2.29 23.00
CA ILE A 307 33.64 1.21 23.40
C ILE A 307 34.43 0.12 24.15
N ARG A 308 33.90 -0.31 25.31
CA ARG A 308 34.42 -1.39 26.13
C ARG A 308 33.76 -2.73 25.81
N ASP A 309 32.44 -2.74 25.74
CA ASP A 309 31.62 -3.95 25.57
C ASP A 309 30.28 -3.60 24.91
N ILE A 310 29.64 -4.58 24.27
CA ILE A 310 28.32 -4.45 23.64
C ILE A 310 27.48 -5.64 24.08
N ARG A 311 26.34 -5.36 24.72
CA ARG A 311 25.40 -6.38 25.18
C ARG A 311 24.00 -6.14 24.65
N ASP A 312 23.39 -7.19 24.13
CA ASP A 312 21.98 -7.19 23.76
C ASP A 312 21.15 -7.74 24.91
N GLU A 313 20.47 -6.84 25.62
CA GLU A 313 19.57 -7.14 26.74
C GLU A 313 18.11 -6.98 26.31
N SER A 314 17.83 -7.08 25.00
CA SER A 314 16.48 -6.95 24.44
C SER A 314 15.59 -8.12 24.87
N SER A 315 14.31 -7.82 25.07
CA SER A 315 13.30 -8.81 25.45
C SER A 315 12.07 -8.66 24.55
N LYS A 316 10.99 -9.40 24.87
CA LYS A 316 9.69 -9.19 24.21
C LYS A 316 9.09 -7.81 24.52
N GLU A 317 9.54 -7.15 25.58
CA GLU A 317 9.03 -5.84 26.00
C GLU A 317 9.66 -4.69 25.21
N GLY A 318 10.81 -4.91 24.57
CA GLY A 318 11.46 -3.89 23.76
C GLY A 318 12.94 -4.14 23.49
N ILE A 319 13.52 -3.25 22.69
CA ILE A 319 14.94 -3.24 22.40
C ILE A 319 15.68 -2.61 23.58
N ARG A 320 16.73 -3.27 24.05
CA ARG A 320 17.66 -2.69 25.02
C ARG A 320 19.08 -3.17 24.74
N VAL A 321 19.80 -2.40 23.93
CA VAL A 321 21.22 -2.67 23.67
C VAL A 321 22.06 -1.75 24.54
N VAL A 322 22.95 -2.33 25.33
CA VAL A 322 23.90 -1.60 26.19
C VAL A 322 25.27 -1.59 25.54
N ILE A 323 25.76 -0.41 25.20
CA ILE A 323 27.11 -0.19 24.72
C ILE A 323 27.89 0.47 25.85
N GLU A 324 28.79 -0.27 26.48
CA GLU A 324 29.61 0.26 27.56
C GLU A 324 30.75 1.11 27.03
N VAL A 325 30.99 2.25 27.67
CA VAL A 325 32.02 3.20 27.27
C VAL A 325 33.23 3.05 28.20
N LYS A 326 34.44 3.17 27.64
CA LYS A 326 35.70 3.16 28.41
C LYS A 326 35.74 4.39 29.34
N THR A 327 36.33 4.24 30.52
CA THR A 327 36.39 5.30 31.55
C THR A 327 37.11 6.58 31.11
N ASN A 328 37.92 6.52 30.05
CA ASN A 328 38.65 7.65 29.49
C ASN A 328 38.03 8.22 28.21
N ALA A 329 36.82 7.79 27.83
CA ALA A 329 36.12 8.25 26.65
C ALA A 329 34.82 9.00 27.02
N ASP A 330 34.54 10.08 26.29
CA ASP A 330 33.29 10.82 26.45
C ASP A 330 32.12 10.05 25.77
N PRO A 331 31.07 9.65 26.49
CA PRO A 331 29.98 8.85 25.92
C PRO A 331 29.21 9.58 24.82
N HIS A 332 29.11 10.91 24.88
CA HIS A 332 28.45 11.69 23.82
C HIS A 332 29.27 11.71 22.52
N ALA A 333 30.59 11.82 22.61
CA ALA A 333 31.49 11.71 21.47
C ALA A 333 31.46 10.31 20.83
N VAL A 334 31.41 9.25 21.64
CA VAL A 334 31.25 7.87 21.15
C VAL A 334 29.91 7.70 20.44
N LEU A 335 28.82 8.21 21.02
CA LEU A 335 27.49 8.17 20.40
C LEU A 335 27.45 8.91 19.05
N ASN A 336 28.13 10.05 18.94
CA ASN A 336 28.23 10.79 17.68
C ASN A 336 29.02 10.03 16.61
N GLN A 337 30.13 9.37 16.98
CA GLN A 337 30.86 8.48 16.07
C GLN A 337 29.97 7.32 15.59
N LEU A 338 29.20 6.73 16.52
CA LEU A 338 28.25 5.68 16.20
C LEU A 338 27.16 6.14 15.22
N TYR A 339 26.60 7.34 15.38
CA TYR A 339 25.65 7.88 14.40
C TYR A 339 26.27 8.16 13.03
N ALA A 340 27.55 8.50 12.96
CA ALA A 340 28.22 8.80 11.71
C ALA A 340 28.64 7.52 10.95
N SER A 341 29.09 6.50 11.67
CA SER A 341 29.77 5.35 11.08
C SER A 341 28.96 4.05 11.12
N SER A 342 27.95 3.95 11.98
CA SER A 342 27.11 2.74 12.14
C SER A 342 25.69 2.94 11.60
N ARG A 343 24.88 1.86 11.66
CA ARG A 343 23.46 1.90 11.26
C ARG A 343 22.53 2.42 12.36
N LEU A 344 23.08 2.99 13.44
CA LEU A 344 22.28 3.70 14.45
C LEU A 344 21.63 4.98 13.89
N GLN A 345 22.09 5.47 12.73
CA GLN A 345 21.42 6.49 11.95
C GLN A 345 21.40 6.06 10.48
N GLU A 346 20.24 6.18 9.83
CA GLU A 346 20.04 5.82 8.43
C GLU A 346 19.41 6.96 7.64
N SER A 347 19.70 7.03 6.34
CA SER A 347 19.03 7.96 5.44
C SER A 347 17.81 7.29 4.83
N TYR A 348 16.62 7.87 5.03
CA TYR A 348 15.41 7.44 4.35
C TYR A 348 15.20 8.31 3.11
N SER A 349 15.28 7.70 1.92
CA SER A 349 15.05 8.35 0.63
C SER A 349 13.66 7.98 0.12
N ALA A 350 12.68 8.85 0.37
CA ALA A 350 11.29 8.64 -0.01
C ALA A 350 11.08 8.85 -1.52
N ASN A 351 10.23 8.00 -2.10
CA ASN A 351 9.79 8.09 -3.49
C ASN A 351 8.33 7.61 -3.58
N MET A 352 7.38 8.55 -3.54
CA MET A 352 5.95 8.28 -3.37
C MET A 352 5.27 7.91 -4.69
N MET A 353 5.60 6.74 -5.22
CA MET A 353 5.04 6.24 -6.47
C MET A 353 3.95 5.20 -6.23
N ALA A 354 2.82 5.34 -6.92
CA ALA A 354 1.71 4.39 -6.87
C ALA A 354 0.98 4.33 -8.23
N ILE A 355 0.08 3.37 -8.39
CA ILE A 355 -0.77 3.23 -9.57
C ILE A 355 -2.04 4.06 -9.39
N VAL A 356 -2.30 4.96 -10.33
CA VAL A 356 -3.56 5.71 -10.47
C VAL A 356 -4.09 5.43 -11.88
N ASP A 357 -5.32 4.94 -11.99
CA ASP A 357 -5.98 4.62 -13.27
C ASP A 357 -5.11 3.79 -14.23
N GLY A 358 -4.44 2.77 -13.68
CA GLY A 358 -3.60 1.83 -14.43
C GLY A 358 -2.24 2.40 -14.86
N ARG A 359 -1.82 3.55 -14.34
CA ARG A 359 -0.52 4.18 -14.67
C ARG A 359 0.32 4.46 -13.41
N PRO A 360 1.64 4.27 -13.47
CA PRO A 360 2.53 4.69 -12.40
C PRO A 360 2.61 6.21 -12.34
N VAL A 361 2.35 6.78 -11.17
CA VAL A 361 2.35 8.22 -10.92
C VAL A 361 3.19 8.52 -9.70
N LEU A 362 4.08 9.52 -9.81
CA LEU A 362 4.73 10.13 -8.66
C LEU A 362 3.72 11.05 -7.97
N MET A 363 3.40 10.77 -6.72
CA MET A 363 2.31 11.42 -6.00
C MET A 363 2.84 12.38 -4.94
N THR A 364 2.11 13.47 -4.74
CA THR A 364 2.27 14.38 -3.60
C THR A 364 1.30 13.99 -2.49
N LEU A 365 1.48 14.48 -1.27
CA LEU A 365 0.55 14.22 -0.17
C LEU A 365 -0.91 14.63 -0.51
N PRO A 366 -1.18 15.84 -1.04
CA PRO A 366 -2.53 16.23 -1.45
C PRO A 366 -3.13 15.29 -2.49
N HIS A 367 -2.31 14.80 -3.44
CA HIS A 367 -2.78 13.88 -4.48
C HIS A 367 -3.16 12.51 -3.89
N MET A 368 -2.36 11.96 -2.98
CA MET A 368 -2.66 10.70 -2.31
C MET A 368 -3.96 10.78 -1.48
N LEU A 369 -4.12 11.87 -0.72
CA LEU A 369 -5.34 12.12 0.05
C LEU A 369 -6.56 12.24 -0.86
N HIS A 370 -6.44 12.97 -1.97
CA HIS A 370 -7.54 13.16 -2.90
C HIS A 370 -7.98 11.85 -3.56
N VAL A 371 -7.03 11.03 -4.04
CA VAL A 371 -7.34 9.73 -4.65
C VAL A 371 -8.07 8.81 -3.65
N HIS A 372 -7.64 8.82 -2.39
CA HIS A 372 -8.32 8.06 -1.34
C HIS A 372 -9.74 8.58 -1.08
N VAL A 373 -9.92 9.90 -0.94
CA VAL A 373 -11.24 10.52 -0.70
C VAL A 373 -12.20 10.25 -1.86
N ALA A 374 -11.76 10.43 -3.11
CA ALA A 374 -12.56 10.15 -4.30
C ALA A 374 -12.97 8.68 -4.39
N HIS A 375 -12.07 7.75 -4.06
CA HIS A 375 -12.40 6.33 -3.96
C HIS A 375 -13.46 6.05 -2.89
N ARG A 376 -13.33 6.67 -1.71
CA ARG A 376 -14.31 6.54 -0.62
C ARG A 376 -15.67 7.08 -1.00
N GLU A 377 -15.73 8.21 -1.70
CA GLU A 377 -16.98 8.76 -2.24
C GLU A 377 -17.66 7.75 -3.15
N GLN A 378 -16.93 7.20 -4.14
CA GLN A 378 -17.45 6.19 -5.06
C GLN A 378 -17.98 4.94 -4.34
N VAL A 379 -17.24 4.44 -3.35
CA VAL A 379 -17.63 3.28 -2.53
C VAL A 379 -18.93 3.57 -1.76
N ILE A 380 -19.04 4.76 -1.15
CA ILE A 380 -20.23 5.17 -0.39
C ILE A 380 -21.44 5.32 -1.31
N GLU A 381 -21.28 5.92 -2.49
CA GLU A 381 -22.34 6.06 -3.48
C GLU A 381 -22.87 4.69 -3.96
N ARG A 382 -21.95 3.78 -4.32
CA ARG A 382 -22.32 2.41 -4.75
C ARG A 382 -23.03 1.65 -3.65
N ARG A 383 -22.52 1.73 -2.42
CA ARG A 383 -23.20 1.14 -1.25
C ARG A 383 -24.61 1.70 -1.06
N ALA A 384 -24.78 3.02 -1.14
CA ALA A 384 -26.09 3.66 -1.00
C ALA A 384 -27.05 3.22 -2.12
N ALA A 385 -26.56 3.09 -3.35
CA ALA A 385 -27.34 2.58 -4.48
C ALA A 385 -27.77 1.12 -4.25
N HIS A 386 -26.86 0.26 -3.78
CA HIS A 386 -27.15 -1.14 -3.46
C HIS A 386 -28.22 -1.28 -2.36
N GLU A 387 -28.08 -0.52 -1.26
CA GLU A 387 -29.07 -0.54 -0.17
C GLU A 387 -30.42 0.04 -0.62
N LEU A 388 -30.43 1.07 -1.48
CA LEU A 388 -31.65 1.61 -2.07
C LEU A 388 -32.35 0.58 -2.97
N GLU A 389 -31.60 -0.13 -3.81
CA GLU A 389 -32.15 -1.19 -4.67
C GLU A 389 -32.74 -2.33 -3.85
N LYS A 390 -32.04 -2.77 -2.80
CA LYS A 390 -32.51 -3.80 -1.87
C LYS A 390 -33.75 -3.36 -1.07
N ALA A 391 -33.83 -2.08 -0.70
CA ALA A 391 -34.97 -1.51 0.03
C ALA A 391 -36.18 -1.22 -0.86
N ARG A 392 -36.01 -1.09 -2.18
CA ARG A 392 -37.13 -0.88 -3.11
C ARG A 392 -38.01 -2.12 -3.11
N PRO A 393 -39.33 -2.00 -2.83
CA PRO A 393 -40.23 -3.13 -2.95
C PRO A 393 -40.27 -3.60 -4.40
N GLY A 394 -40.00 -4.88 -4.64
CA GLY A 394 -40.24 -5.49 -5.94
C GLY A 394 -41.70 -5.35 -6.39
N PRO A 395 -42.01 -5.50 -7.69
CA PRO A 395 -43.37 -5.38 -8.21
C PRO A 395 -44.39 -6.33 -7.55
N THR A 396 -43.92 -7.41 -6.90
CA THR A 396 -44.72 -8.35 -6.10
C THR A 396 -44.88 -7.93 -4.64
N SER A 397 -43.89 -7.29 -4.02
CA SER A 397 -44.01 -6.85 -2.62
C SER A 397 -44.77 -5.54 -2.48
N SER A 398 -44.80 -4.68 -3.50
CA SER A 398 -45.71 -3.54 -3.56
C SER A 398 -47.18 -3.98 -3.58
N ARG A 399 -47.52 -5.09 -4.26
CA ARG A 399 -48.85 -5.72 -4.15
C ARG A 399 -49.11 -6.32 -2.79
N ALA A 400 -48.13 -6.95 -2.14
CA ALA A 400 -48.27 -7.50 -0.79
C ALA A 400 -48.39 -6.41 0.30
N TRP A 401 -47.69 -5.29 0.14
CA TRP A 401 -47.81 -4.10 1.00
C TRP A 401 -49.12 -3.35 0.75
N CYS A 402 -49.56 -3.25 -0.50
CA CYS A 402 -50.89 -2.72 -0.87
C CYS A 402 -52.02 -3.64 -0.35
N TRP A 403 -51.81 -4.96 -0.32
CA TRP A 403 -52.72 -5.94 0.30
C TRP A 403 -52.76 -5.83 1.84
N ARG A 404 -51.60 -5.67 2.51
CA ARG A 404 -51.56 -5.51 3.98
C ARG A 404 -52.13 -4.18 4.46
N SER A 405 -52.01 -3.11 3.67
CA SER A 405 -52.63 -1.81 3.96
C SER A 405 -54.13 -1.79 3.64
N SER A 406 -54.60 -2.51 2.62
CA SER A 406 -56.05 -2.68 2.37
C SER A 406 -56.74 -3.61 3.38
N ALA A 407 -56.04 -4.59 3.97
CA ALA A 407 -56.58 -5.46 5.01
C ALA A 407 -56.68 -4.80 6.42
N SER A 408 -56.08 -3.62 6.63
CA SER A 408 -56.04 -2.95 7.94
C SER A 408 -56.84 -1.66 8.02
N THR A 409 -57.62 -1.30 7.00
CA THR A 409 -58.42 -0.07 7.00
C THR A 409 -59.91 -0.35 7.17
N THR A 410 -60.28 -0.86 8.34
CA THR A 410 -61.55 -0.48 8.98
C THR A 410 -61.17 0.47 10.11
N TRP A 411 -61.95 1.53 10.32
CA TRP A 411 -61.76 2.66 11.25
C TRP A 411 -61.38 3.98 10.56
N TRP A 412 -62.39 4.85 10.58
CA TRP A 412 -62.49 6.21 10.09
C TRP A 412 -61.54 7.20 10.78
N LEU A 413 -61.05 8.22 10.04
CA LEU A 413 -61.08 9.67 10.38
C LEU A 413 -60.36 10.50 9.27
N PRO A 414 -60.70 11.80 9.09
CA PRO A 414 -60.53 12.52 7.82
C PRO A 414 -59.15 13.18 7.64
N ALA A 415 -58.85 13.40 6.36
CA ALA A 415 -57.60 13.92 5.81
C ALA A 415 -57.21 15.33 6.31
N ARG A 416 -55.89 15.55 6.45
CA ARG A 416 -55.22 16.86 6.42
C ARG A 416 -54.20 16.88 5.27
N PRO A 417 -53.96 18.03 4.61
CA PRO A 417 -53.23 18.08 3.35
C PRO A 417 -51.72 17.89 3.56
N ALA A 418 -51.11 17.15 2.64
CA ALA A 418 -49.68 16.90 2.58
C ALA A 418 -48.91 18.19 2.21
N VAL A 419 -47.86 18.50 2.99
CA VAL A 419 -46.86 19.50 2.64
C VAL A 419 -45.94 18.89 1.58
N ALA A 420 -45.91 19.49 0.39
CA ALA A 420 -45.00 19.14 -0.68
C ALA A 420 -43.57 19.51 -0.28
N VAL A 421 -42.70 18.51 -0.10
CA VAL A 421 -41.25 18.71 -0.01
C VAL A 421 -40.72 18.81 -1.45
N THR A 422 -40.42 20.03 -1.87
CA THR A 422 -39.70 20.31 -3.12
C THR A 422 -38.25 19.85 -2.98
N THR A 423 -37.90 18.74 -3.62
CA THR A 423 -36.51 18.34 -3.83
C THR A 423 -35.81 19.40 -4.68
N SER A 424 -34.84 20.08 -4.08
CA SER A 424 -34.14 21.21 -4.69
C SER A 424 -33.33 20.80 -5.93
N SER A 425 -33.40 21.66 -6.95
CA SER A 425 -32.77 21.62 -8.26
C SER A 425 -31.23 21.77 -8.28
N ARG A 426 -30.55 21.63 -7.13
CA ARG A 426 -29.10 21.83 -7.02
C ARG A 426 -28.26 20.61 -7.43
N SER A 427 -28.76 19.39 -7.21
CA SER A 427 -28.03 18.15 -7.55
C SER A 427 -27.93 17.91 -9.07
N SER A 428 -28.93 18.34 -9.86
CA SER A 428 -28.88 18.19 -11.32
C SER A 428 -27.94 19.15 -12.03
N ALA A 429 -27.63 20.30 -11.42
CA ALA A 429 -26.75 21.31 -12.00
C ALA A 429 -25.27 20.90 -11.92
N VAL A 430 -24.88 20.25 -10.83
CA VAL A 430 -23.54 19.66 -10.63
C VAL A 430 -23.31 18.50 -11.62
N ARG A 431 -24.31 17.63 -11.78
CA ARG A 431 -24.28 16.50 -12.72
C ARG A 431 -24.15 16.92 -14.19
N LYS A 432 -24.77 18.03 -14.59
CA LYS A 432 -24.67 18.57 -15.97
C LYS A 432 -23.32 19.27 -16.26
N ARG A 433 -22.68 19.88 -15.25
CA ARG A 433 -21.35 20.49 -15.42
C ARG A 433 -20.23 19.46 -15.53
N LEU A 434 -20.29 18.37 -14.76
CA LEU A 434 -19.31 17.27 -14.82
C LEU A 434 -19.38 16.46 -16.12
N GLN A 435 -20.58 16.18 -16.65
CA GLN A 435 -20.71 15.48 -17.93
C GLN A 435 -20.28 16.31 -19.15
N ALA A 436 -20.31 17.65 -19.05
CA ALA A 436 -19.84 18.54 -20.11
C ALA A 436 -18.30 18.64 -20.15
N LEU A 437 -17.62 18.46 -19.01
CA LEU A 437 -16.15 18.46 -18.92
C LEU A 437 -15.52 17.15 -19.43
N LEU A 438 -16.22 16.03 -19.31
CA LEU A 438 -15.77 14.71 -19.79
C LEU A 438 -15.91 14.49 -21.31
N ARG A 439 -16.42 15.49 -22.05
CA ARG A 439 -16.53 15.44 -23.51
C ARG A 439 -15.79 16.62 -24.14
N SER A 440 -14.46 16.57 -24.14
CA SER A 440 -13.66 17.35 -25.09
C SER A 440 -13.14 16.44 -26.21
N PRO A 441 -13.19 16.90 -27.48
CA PRO A 441 -12.81 16.08 -28.63
C PRO A 441 -11.28 16.00 -28.76
N SER A 442 -10.79 14.82 -29.12
CA SER A 442 -9.40 14.54 -29.49
C SER A 442 -8.80 15.62 -30.40
N PRO A 443 -7.59 16.15 -30.12
CA PRO A 443 -6.98 17.15 -30.98
C PRO A 443 -6.57 16.52 -32.32
N LYS A 444 -7.06 17.11 -33.42
CA LYS A 444 -6.62 16.79 -34.78
C LYS A 444 -5.11 16.95 -34.89
N ARG A 445 -4.43 15.91 -35.36
CA ARG A 445 -3.00 15.92 -35.73
C ARG A 445 -2.74 17.06 -36.72
N ARG A 446 -1.83 17.98 -36.36
CA ARG A 446 -1.13 18.83 -37.33
C ARG A 446 0.05 18.04 -37.90
N PRO A 447 0.37 18.14 -39.20
CA PRO A 447 1.53 17.49 -39.77
C PRO A 447 2.81 18.17 -39.28
N SER A 448 3.81 17.37 -38.94
CA SER A 448 5.16 17.80 -38.57
C SER A 448 5.89 18.44 -39.77
N PRO A 449 6.68 19.52 -39.58
CA PRO A 449 7.54 20.02 -40.64
C PRO A 449 8.74 19.07 -40.83
N SER A 450 9.06 18.80 -42.09
CA SER A 450 10.21 18.01 -42.53
C SER A 450 11.53 18.64 -42.07
N LEU A 451 12.31 17.91 -41.29
CA LEU A 451 13.73 18.22 -41.04
C LEU A 451 14.54 17.70 -42.24
N SER A 452 14.97 18.63 -43.08
CA SER A 452 15.99 18.41 -44.10
C SER A 452 17.35 18.23 -43.43
N VAL A 453 17.96 17.07 -43.65
CA VAL A 453 19.36 16.80 -43.35
C VAL A 453 20.20 17.56 -44.38
N ALA A 454 21.02 18.51 -43.91
CA ALA A 454 22.10 19.09 -44.71
C ALA A 454 23.43 18.52 -44.19
N SER A 455 24.11 17.82 -45.09
CA SER A 455 25.50 17.36 -45.00
C SER A 455 26.49 18.51 -45.20
N THR A 456 27.75 18.26 -44.79
CA THR A 456 29.01 18.99 -45.11
C THR A 456 29.13 20.41 -44.52
N SER A 457 30.17 20.77 -43.76
CA SER A 457 31.61 20.49 -43.90
C SER A 457 32.33 20.53 -42.55
#